data_AF-A0A7K2MGS8-F1
#
_entry.id   AF-A0A7K2MGS8-F1
#
_cell.length_a   1.000
_cell.length_b   1.000
_cell.length_c   1.000
_cell.angle_alpha   90.00
_cell.angle_beta   90.00
_cell.angle_gamma   90.00
#
_symmetry.space_group_name_H-M   'P 1'
#
loop_
_entity.id
_entity.type
_entity.pdbx_description
1 polymer ?
#
loop_
_entity_poly.entity_id
_entity_poly.type
_entity_poly.pdbx_seq_one_letter_code
_entity_poly.pdbx_strand_id
1 'polypeptide(L)'
;VWDGIREVEPGTVVTVDRTGVRRRRYWELETRPHTDGRDATVAHVRSLLDDIVRRQLVADVPRCTLLSGGLDSSAMTALAARQLGERGEKVRSFAVDFAGRTENFVADELRGTPDTPFVHDVARAAGTDHQDIVLDAQALADPGV
;
A
#
# COMPACT_ATOMS: atom_id res chain seq x y z
N VAL A 1 -11.53 3.07 26.78
CA VAL A 1 -10.50 4.15 26.83
C VAL A 1 -9.58 3.80 27.98
N TRP A 2 -8.28 3.68 27.75
CA TRP A 2 -7.30 3.28 28.76
C TRP A 2 -6.77 4.51 29.51
N ASP A 3 -6.63 4.42 30.83
CA ASP A 3 -5.99 5.46 31.65
C ASP A 3 -4.48 5.20 31.79
N GLY A 4 -3.67 6.26 31.78
CA GLY A 4 -2.22 6.16 31.92
C GLY A 4 -1.44 5.63 30.70
N ILE A 5 -2.10 5.22 29.62
CA ILE A 5 -1.44 4.75 28.38
C ILE A 5 -1.25 5.93 27.40
N ARG A 6 -0.05 6.06 26.83
CA ARG A 6 0.28 7.10 25.84
C ARG A 6 1.01 6.49 24.65
N GLU A 7 0.68 6.97 23.45
CA GLU A 7 1.34 6.60 22.19
C GLU A 7 2.58 7.46 21.95
N VAL A 8 3.56 6.90 21.24
CA VAL A 8 4.73 7.64 20.74
C VAL A 8 4.37 8.27 19.41
N GLU A 9 4.44 9.59 19.32
CA GLU A 9 4.14 10.31 18.08
C GLU A 9 5.13 9.95 16.95
N PRO A 10 4.66 9.82 15.69
CA PRO A 10 5.55 9.65 14.54
C PRO A 10 6.64 10.73 14.49
N GLY A 11 7.83 10.38 13.98
CA GLY A 11 8.95 11.32 13.88
C GLY A 11 9.54 11.76 15.23
N THR A 12 9.21 11.06 16.33
CA THR A 12 9.67 11.39 17.69
C THR A 12 10.46 10.24 18.32
N VAL A 13 11.50 10.58 19.07
CA VAL A 13 12.22 9.67 19.97
C VAL A 13 11.77 9.94 21.40
N VAL A 14 11.36 8.90 22.12
CA VAL A 14 11.09 8.93 23.56
C VAL A 14 12.23 8.22 24.28
N THR A 15 12.89 8.92 25.19
CA THR A 15 13.94 8.38 26.07
C THR A 15 13.39 8.27 27.48
N VAL A 16 13.54 7.08 28.07
CA VAL A 16 13.16 6.81 29.47
C VAL A 16 14.41 6.39 30.21
N ASP A 17 14.73 7.09 31.29
CA ASP A 17 15.84 6.74 32.17
C ASP A 17 15.50 7.11 33.63
N ARG A 18 16.49 6.98 34.54
CA ARG A 18 16.31 7.27 35.97
C ARG A 18 15.90 8.71 36.28
N THR A 19 16.09 9.64 35.35
CA THR A 19 15.70 11.05 35.47
C THR A 19 14.31 11.35 34.93
N GLY A 20 13.64 10.34 34.33
CA GLY A 20 12.27 10.44 33.84
C GLY A 20 12.16 10.22 32.33
N VAL A 21 11.10 10.79 31.75
CA VAL A 21 10.75 10.63 30.32
C VAL A 21 11.06 11.92 29.57
N ARG A 22 11.84 11.82 28.50
CA ARG A 22 12.14 12.93 27.58
C ARG A 22 11.67 12.57 26.17
N ARG A 23 11.24 13.57 25.41
CA ARG A 23 10.79 13.40 24.01
C ARG A 23 11.54 14.40 23.14
N ARG A 24 11.99 13.97 21.95
CA ARG A 24 12.53 14.86 20.91
C ARG A 24 11.93 14.50 19.56
N ARG A 25 11.40 15.47 18.83
CA ARG A 25 11.02 15.30 17.43
C ARG A 25 12.29 15.34 16.59
N TYR A 26 12.52 14.31 15.78
CA TYR A 26 13.66 14.24 14.86
C TYR A 26 13.26 14.44 13.40
N TRP A 27 11.97 14.33 13.08
CA TRP A 27 11.44 14.54 11.73
C TRP A 27 10.05 15.18 11.79
N GLU A 28 9.78 16.07 10.85
CA GLU A 28 8.48 16.70 10.60
C GLU A 28 8.35 16.96 9.10
N LEU A 29 7.12 16.86 8.57
CA LEU A 29 6.86 17.18 7.18
C LEU A 29 6.82 18.70 7.02
N GLU A 30 7.79 19.25 6.29
CA GLU A 30 7.79 20.67 5.92
C GLU A 30 7.26 20.84 4.49
N THR A 31 6.21 21.65 4.33
CA THR A 31 5.71 22.02 3.01
C THR A 31 6.45 23.24 2.48
N ARG A 32 6.80 23.22 1.20
CA ARG A 32 7.46 24.33 0.50
C ARG A 32 6.76 24.58 -0.85
N PRO A 33 6.82 25.81 -1.38
CA PRO A 33 6.28 26.08 -2.71
C PRO A 33 6.90 25.15 -3.75
N HIS A 34 6.05 24.51 -4.56
CA HIS A 34 6.50 23.67 -5.66
C HIS A 34 6.82 24.53 -6.89
N THR A 35 8.07 24.51 -7.33
CA THR A 35 8.57 25.38 -8.40
C THR A 35 8.83 24.67 -9.72
N ASP A 36 8.74 23.34 -9.75
CA ASP A 36 9.04 22.57 -10.95
C ASP A 36 7.89 22.62 -11.95
N GLY A 37 8.24 22.65 -13.25
CA GLY A 37 7.27 22.44 -14.32
C GLY A 37 6.71 21.01 -14.34
N ARG A 38 5.64 20.78 -15.11
CA ARG A 38 4.94 19.49 -15.18
C ARG A 38 5.88 18.32 -15.49
N ASP A 39 6.70 18.44 -16.53
CA ASP A 39 7.52 17.32 -17.00
C ASP A 39 8.63 16.97 -16.00
N ALA A 40 9.24 17.99 -15.37
CA ALA A 40 10.18 17.81 -14.27
C ALA A 40 9.51 17.14 -13.06
N THR A 41 8.29 17.56 -12.71
CA THR A 41 7.50 16.96 -11.63
C THR A 41 7.22 15.49 -11.89
N VAL A 42 6.75 15.14 -13.09
CA VAL A 42 6.46 13.75 -13.49
C VAL A 42 7.71 12.90 -13.43
N ALA A 43 8.84 13.39 -13.94
CA ALA A 43 10.11 12.68 -13.88
C ALA A 43 10.58 12.48 -12.44
N HIS A 44 10.46 13.51 -11.59
CA HIS A 44 10.87 13.46 -10.20
C HIS A 44 10.04 12.46 -9.39
N VAL A 45 8.70 12.54 -9.47
CA VAL A 45 7.80 11.60 -8.79
C VAL A 45 8.05 10.16 -9.26
N ARG A 46 8.24 9.93 -10.57
CA ARG A 46 8.57 8.60 -11.09
C ARG A 46 9.89 8.07 -10.52
N SER A 47 10.90 8.93 -10.40
CA SER A 47 12.19 8.56 -9.81
C SER A 47 12.05 8.19 -8.33
N LEU A 48 11.34 9.00 -7.55
CA LEU A 48 11.07 8.73 -6.14
C LEU A 48 10.30 7.42 -5.93
N LEU A 49 9.27 7.18 -6.75
CA LEU A 49 8.48 5.94 -6.69
C LEU A 49 9.30 4.72 -7.10
N ASP A 50 10.12 4.79 -8.16
CA ASP A 50 10.99 3.67 -8.54
C ASP A 50 12.01 3.34 -7.44
N ASP A 51 12.65 4.37 -6.88
CA ASP A 51 13.64 4.22 -5.81
C ASP A 51 13.02 3.62 -4.55
N ILE A 52 11.88 4.14 -4.06
CA ILE A 52 11.28 3.66 -2.82
C ILE A 52 10.77 2.22 -2.98
N VAL A 53 10.12 1.88 -4.12
CA VAL A 53 9.67 0.51 -4.38
C VAL A 53 10.86 -0.44 -4.41
N ARG A 54 11.98 -0.05 -5.03
CA ARG A 54 13.20 -0.87 -5.08
C ARG A 54 13.75 -1.18 -3.71
N ARG A 55 13.73 -0.21 -2.80
CA ARG A 55 14.19 -0.37 -1.42
C ARG A 55 13.26 -1.27 -0.61
N GLN A 56 11.95 -1.22 -0.87
CA GLN A 56 10.96 -2.07 -0.18
C GLN A 56 10.91 -3.51 -0.70
N LEU A 57 11.51 -3.80 -1.86
CA LEU A 57 11.59 -5.15 -2.41
C LEU A 57 12.73 -6.02 -1.87
N VAL A 58 13.58 -5.48 -1.00
CA VAL A 58 14.68 -6.22 -0.37
C VAL A 58 14.10 -7.11 0.73
N ALA A 59 14.02 -8.42 0.46
CA ALA A 59 13.59 -9.41 1.44
C ALA A 59 14.17 -10.79 1.11
N ASP A 60 14.40 -11.61 2.15
CA ASP A 60 14.81 -13.02 2.04
C ASP A 60 13.63 -13.98 1.84
N VAL A 61 12.43 -13.43 1.65
CA VAL A 61 11.17 -14.14 1.44
C VAL A 61 10.50 -13.68 0.14
N PRO A 62 9.57 -14.46 -0.42
CA PRO A 62 8.78 -14.02 -1.57
C PRO A 62 8.06 -12.69 -1.29
N ARG A 63 8.14 -11.77 -2.24
CA ARG A 63 7.54 -10.43 -2.14
C ARG A 63 6.14 -10.45 -2.74
N CYS A 64 5.23 -9.71 -2.13
CA CYS A 64 3.89 -9.52 -2.67
C CYS A 64 3.43 -8.07 -2.63
N THR A 65 2.40 -7.77 -3.39
CA THR A 65 1.65 -6.52 -3.31
C THR A 65 0.19 -6.78 -3.01
N LEU A 66 -0.43 -5.84 -2.29
CA LEU A 66 -1.87 -5.72 -2.24
C LEU A 66 -2.30 -4.87 -3.44
N LEU A 67 -3.05 -5.48 -4.35
CA LEU A 67 -3.54 -4.86 -5.56
C LEU A 67 -5.02 -4.52 -5.38
N SER A 68 -5.36 -3.26 -5.62
CA SER A 68 -6.74 -2.81 -5.75
C SER A 68 -6.94 -2.27 -7.17
N GLY A 69 -8.19 -1.92 -7.52
CA GLY A 69 -8.50 -1.30 -8.82
C GLY A 69 -8.04 0.16 -8.92
N GLY A 70 -7.42 0.71 -7.87
CA GLY A 70 -7.01 2.11 -7.78
C GLY A 70 -5.64 2.38 -8.41
N LEU A 71 -5.39 3.65 -8.73
CA LEU A 71 -4.15 4.11 -9.38
C LEU A 71 -2.89 3.80 -8.54
N ASP A 72 -2.95 4.00 -7.23
CA ASP A 72 -1.77 3.93 -6.36
C ASP A 72 -1.21 2.50 -6.23
N SER A 73 -2.08 1.56 -5.87
CA SER A 73 -1.72 0.14 -5.75
C SER A 73 -1.31 -0.44 -7.11
N SER A 74 -1.93 0.02 -8.20
CA SER A 74 -1.56 -0.34 -9.57
C SER A 74 -0.17 0.15 -9.94
N ALA A 75 0.16 1.41 -9.65
CA ALA A 75 1.48 1.98 -9.91
C ALA A 75 2.57 1.26 -9.11
N MET A 76 2.33 1.01 -7.81
CA MET A 76 3.26 0.26 -6.97
C MET A 76 3.46 -1.18 -7.47
N THR A 77 2.37 -1.88 -7.83
CA THR A 77 2.43 -3.25 -8.34
C THR A 77 3.17 -3.34 -9.67
N ALA A 78 2.92 -2.42 -10.60
CA ALA A 78 3.60 -2.38 -11.89
C ALA A 78 5.10 -2.10 -11.74
N LEU A 79 5.48 -1.16 -10.86
CA LEU A 79 6.89 -0.89 -10.54
C LEU A 79 7.55 -2.12 -9.92
N ALA A 80 6.88 -2.77 -8.96
CA ALA A 80 7.40 -3.95 -8.31
C ALA A 80 7.59 -5.11 -9.29
N ALA A 81 6.58 -5.38 -10.13
CA ALA A 81 6.63 -6.40 -11.17
C ALA A 81 7.80 -6.17 -12.14
N ARG A 82 7.99 -4.93 -12.60
CA ARG A 82 9.09 -4.55 -13.49
C ARG A 82 10.45 -4.84 -12.86
N GLN A 83 10.68 -4.36 -11.63
CA GLN A 83 11.97 -4.49 -10.95
C GLN A 83 12.31 -5.93 -10.56
N LEU A 84 11.29 -6.75 -10.25
CA LEU A 84 11.46 -8.19 -10.04
C LEU A 84 11.70 -8.94 -11.34
N GLY A 85 11.02 -8.51 -12.42
CA GLY A 85 11.24 -9.02 -13.77
C GLY A 85 12.67 -8.82 -14.28
N GLU A 86 13.35 -7.74 -13.89
CA GLU A 86 14.79 -7.52 -14.15
C GLU A 86 15.67 -8.67 -13.61
N ARG A 87 15.17 -9.42 -12.61
CA ARG A 87 15.84 -10.57 -11.97
C ARG A 87 15.24 -11.91 -12.39
N GLY A 88 14.30 -11.92 -13.35
CA GLY A 88 13.58 -13.11 -13.79
C GLY A 88 12.50 -13.59 -12.81
N GLU A 89 12.09 -12.75 -11.86
CA GLU A 89 11.09 -13.08 -10.85
C GLU A 89 9.72 -12.45 -11.19
N LYS A 90 8.63 -13.08 -10.73
CA LYS A 90 7.28 -12.51 -10.80
C LYS A 90 6.84 -12.04 -9.42
N VAL A 91 6.28 -10.84 -9.33
CA VAL A 91 5.64 -10.37 -8.11
C VAL A 91 4.34 -11.14 -7.87
N ARG A 92 4.10 -11.56 -6.63
CA ARG A 92 2.78 -12.07 -6.21
C ARG A 92 1.86 -10.89 -5.95
N SER A 93 0.65 -10.89 -6.47
CA SER A 93 -0.31 -9.82 -6.19
C SER A 93 -1.62 -10.41 -5.69
N PHE A 94 -2.22 -9.74 -4.71
CA PHE A 94 -3.45 -10.21 -4.09
C PHE A 94 -4.49 -9.10 -4.08
N ALA A 95 -5.70 -9.41 -4.51
CA ALA A 95 -6.87 -8.57 -4.29
C ALA A 95 -7.80 -9.27 -3.31
N VAL A 96 -8.43 -8.51 -2.42
CA VAL A 96 -9.40 -9.03 -1.47
C VAL A 96 -10.78 -8.57 -1.90
N ASP A 97 -11.70 -9.51 -2.06
CA ASP A 97 -13.11 -9.24 -2.31
C ASP A 97 -13.99 -10.01 -1.31
N PHE A 98 -15.27 -9.66 -1.25
CA PHE A 98 -16.26 -10.35 -0.41
C PHE A 98 -17.28 -11.08 -1.28
N ALA A 99 -17.68 -12.27 -0.83
CA ALA A 99 -18.69 -13.06 -1.52
C ALA A 99 -19.99 -12.23 -1.73
N GLY A 100 -20.49 -12.19 -2.96
CA GLY A 100 -21.71 -11.45 -3.32
C GLY A 100 -21.52 -9.94 -3.48
N ARG A 101 -20.32 -9.39 -3.26
CA ARG A 101 -20.10 -7.93 -3.29
C ARG A 101 -20.10 -7.38 -4.71
N THR A 102 -19.52 -8.11 -5.65
CA THR A 102 -19.48 -7.68 -7.06
C THR A 102 -20.88 -7.71 -7.67
N GLU A 103 -21.69 -8.73 -7.36
CA GLU A 103 -23.07 -8.88 -7.84
C GLU A 103 -24.03 -7.85 -7.21
N ASN A 104 -23.79 -7.51 -5.95
CA ASN A 104 -24.60 -6.53 -5.20
C ASN A 104 -23.92 -5.15 -5.14
N PHE A 105 -22.99 -4.86 -6.05
CA PHE A 105 -22.23 -3.61 -6.01
C PHE A 105 -23.17 -2.41 -6.18
N VAL A 106 -23.14 -1.50 -5.21
CA VAL A 106 -23.83 -0.22 -5.27
C VAL A 106 -22.75 0.85 -5.31
N ALA A 107 -22.75 1.64 -6.39
CA ALA A 107 -21.85 2.77 -6.52
C ALA A 107 -22.14 3.81 -5.41
N ASP A 108 -21.08 4.36 -4.85
CA ASP A 108 -21.14 5.48 -3.92
C ASP A 108 -20.28 6.65 -4.41
N GLU A 109 -20.25 7.75 -3.65
CA GLU A 109 -19.50 8.96 -4.02
C GLU A 109 -17.98 8.73 -4.17
N LEU A 110 -17.45 7.69 -3.53
CA LEU A 110 -16.03 7.34 -3.53
C LEU A 110 -15.71 6.22 -4.54
N ARG A 111 -16.67 5.37 -4.88
CA ARG A 111 -16.51 4.18 -5.72
C ARG A 111 -17.62 4.09 -6.75
N GLY A 112 -17.35 4.60 -7.95
CA GLY A 112 -18.29 4.55 -9.08
C GLY A 112 -18.39 3.18 -9.77
N THR A 113 -17.39 2.30 -9.59
CA THR A 113 -17.29 1.00 -10.26
C THR A 113 -16.69 -0.06 -9.34
N PRO A 114 -16.93 -1.36 -9.59
CA PRO A 114 -16.20 -2.43 -8.93
C PRO A 114 -14.69 -2.36 -9.24
N ASP A 115 -13.86 -2.71 -8.26
CA ASP A 115 -12.39 -2.70 -8.40
C ASP A 115 -11.89 -3.90 -9.22
N THR A 116 -12.57 -5.05 -9.12
CA THR A 116 -12.12 -6.35 -9.62
C THR A 116 -11.72 -6.36 -11.11
N PRO A 117 -12.48 -5.75 -12.04
CA PRO A 117 -12.06 -5.70 -13.45
C PRO A 117 -10.70 -4.99 -13.63
N PHE A 118 -10.48 -3.88 -12.93
CA PHE A 118 -9.24 -3.10 -13.03
C PHE A 118 -8.05 -3.82 -12.37
N VAL A 119 -8.29 -4.53 -11.26
CA VAL A 119 -7.31 -5.43 -10.65
C VAL A 119 -6.80 -6.42 -11.70
N HIS A 120 -7.71 -7.11 -12.39
CA HIS A 120 -7.35 -8.13 -13.37
C HIS A 120 -6.63 -7.55 -14.59
N ASP A 121 -7.02 -6.36 -15.04
CA ASP A 121 -6.33 -5.66 -16.12
C ASP A 121 -4.90 -5.30 -15.74
N VAL A 122 -4.68 -4.79 -14.52
CA VAL A 122 -3.35 -4.45 -14.03
C VAL A 122 -2.50 -5.69 -13.80
N ALA A 123 -3.05 -6.74 -13.19
CA ALA A 123 -2.36 -8.01 -13.01
C ALA A 123 -1.90 -8.61 -14.34
N ARG A 124 -2.77 -8.57 -15.37
CA ARG A 124 -2.45 -9.02 -16.73
C ARG A 124 -1.37 -8.15 -17.38
N ALA A 125 -1.52 -6.82 -17.31
CA ALA A 125 -0.59 -5.88 -17.92
C ALA A 125 0.80 -5.92 -17.28
N ALA A 126 0.87 -6.08 -15.95
CA ALA A 126 2.12 -6.17 -15.20
C ALA A 126 2.71 -7.58 -15.15
N GLY A 127 1.98 -8.61 -15.60
CA GLY A 127 2.44 -10.00 -15.65
C GLY A 127 2.66 -10.64 -14.28
N THR A 128 1.85 -10.26 -13.29
CA THR A 128 1.98 -10.72 -11.91
C THR A 128 1.47 -12.15 -11.71
N ASP A 129 1.94 -12.83 -10.66
CA ASP A 129 1.32 -14.05 -10.14
C ASP A 129 0.15 -13.65 -9.22
N HIS A 130 -1.02 -13.46 -9.83
CA HIS A 130 -2.17 -12.85 -9.17
C HIS A 130 -3.14 -13.87 -8.59
N GLN A 131 -3.69 -13.55 -7.41
CA GLN A 131 -4.75 -14.34 -6.78
C GLN A 131 -5.80 -13.42 -6.14
N ASP A 132 -7.07 -13.67 -6.47
CA ASP A 132 -8.20 -13.12 -5.73
C ASP A 132 -8.42 -13.91 -4.43
N ILE A 133 -8.56 -13.19 -3.33
CA ILE A 133 -8.94 -13.74 -2.02
C ILE A 133 -10.38 -13.31 -1.76
N VAL A 134 -11.30 -14.24 -1.93
CA VAL A 134 -12.73 -14.02 -1.65
C VAL A 134 -13.04 -14.43 -0.22
N LEU A 135 -13.54 -13.47 0.56
CA LEU A 135 -13.87 -13.65 1.97
C LEU A 135 -15.39 -13.72 2.15
N ASP A 136 -15.84 -14.57 3.07
CA ASP A 136 -17.21 -14.57 3.56
C ASP A 136 -17.29 -13.71 4.82
N ALA A 137 -18.07 -12.62 4.74
CA ALA A 137 -18.23 -11.69 5.85
C ALA A 137 -18.91 -12.33 7.07
N GLN A 138 -19.82 -13.28 6.88
CA GLN A 138 -20.49 -13.99 7.98
C GLN A 138 -19.50 -14.92 8.68
N ALA A 139 -18.71 -15.68 7.92
CA ALA A 139 -17.69 -16.55 8.49
C ALA A 139 -16.61 -15.76 9.25
N LEU A 140 -16.21 -14.58 8.75
CA LEU A 140 -15.25 -13.70 9.43
C LEU A 140 -15.79 -13.09 10.73
N ALA A 141 -17.11 -12.89 10.81
CA ALA A 141 -17.75 -12.31 11.97
C ALA A 141 -18.18 -13.36 13.01
N ASP A 142 -18.01 -14.65 12.71
CA ASP A 142 -18.39 -15.74 13.61
C ASP A 142 -17.45 -15.75 14.84
N PRO A 143 -17.97 -15.49 16.05
CA PRO A 143 -17.16 -15.51 17.27
C PRO A 143 -16.72 -16.92 17.70
N GLY A 144 -17.19 -17.97 17.02
CA GLY A 144 -16.80 -19.36 17.24
C GLY A 144 -15.55 -19.82 16.47
N VAL A 145 -14.99 -18.97 15.60
CA VAL A 145 -13.72 -19.18 14.88
C VAL A 145 -12.57 -18.48 15.58
#